data_AF-A0A0M3IK16-F1
#
_entry.id   AF-A0A0M3IK16-F1
#
_cell.length_a   1.000
_cell.length_b   1.000
_cell.length_c   1.000
_cell.angle_alpha   90.00
_cell.angle_beta   90.00
_cell.angle_gamma   90.00
#
_symmetry.space_group_name_H-M   'P 1'
#
loop_
_entity.id
_entity.type
_entity.pdbx_description
1 polymer ?
#
loop_
_entity_poly.entity_id
_entity_poly.type
_entity_poly.pdbx_seq_one_letter_code
_entity_poly.pdbx_strand_id
1 'polypeptide(L)'
;MLCSLVLYLGFATFASGVPVDNGVEGDPEIECGPTSITVNFNTRNPFEGHVYVKGLYDDDACRNDEGGRQVAAISLPFGSCNVARTRSLNPRGISISTTVVISFHPLFVTKVDRAYRIQCFYMEADKTVDTQIEVSEITTALRSEVIPMPLCRYEILDGNPTGEPIRFAVIGQQVYHRWKCESEAVNTFCAVVHSCFVDDGNGDTIQILNEEGCALDKYLLNNLEYPADLMAGQEAHIYKYADRSQLFYQCQIKITIKEPGADCERPKCSDPQGFGAVKGHAEKPSRRQASNSTTTEETCCRL
;
A
#
# COMPACT_ATOMS: atom_id res chain seq x y z
N MET A 1 -44.55 -63.40 27.01
CA MET A 1 -43.80 -63.52 25.74
C MET A 1 -43.70 -62.12 25.15
N LEU A 2 -42.46 -61.63 25.12
CA LEU A 2 -41.80 -60.60 24.31
C LEU A 2 -42.50 -59.26 23.97
N CYS A 3 -41.90 -58.22 24.55
CA CYS A 3 -41.86 -56.83 24.14
C CYS A 3 -41.01 -56.67 22.85
N SER A 4 -41.58 -56.17 21.76
CA SER A 4 -40.82 -55.81 20.54
C SER A 4 -40.50 -54.32 20.55
N LEU A 5 -39.25 -53.99 20.89
CA LEU A 5 -38.64 -52.69 20.63
C LEU A 5 -38.29 -52.61 19.14
N VAL A 6 -38.96 -51.75 18.39
CA VAL A 6 -38.56 -51.39 17.03
C VAL A 6 -37.57 -50.23 17.11
N LEU A 7 -36.30 -50.53 16.91
CA LEU A 7 -35.21 -49.55 16.88
C LEU A 7 -35.17 -48.94 15.46
N TYR A 8 -35.65 -47.70 15.30
CA TYR A 8 -35.47 -46.93 14.06
C TYR A 8 -34.01 -46.43 14.01
N LEU A 9 -33.16 -47.15 13.28
CA LEU A 9 -31.85 -46.67 12.85
C LEU A 9 -32.04 -45.60 11.77
N GLY A 10 -31.97 -44.34 12.18
CA GLY A 10 -31.85 -43.22 11.25
C GLY A 10 -30.48 -43.29 10.55
N PHE A 11 -30.46 -43.70 9.29
CA PHE A 11 -29.30 -43.51 8.42
C PHE A 11 -29.11 -42.02 8.19
N ALA A 12 -28.15 -41.41 8.89
CA ALA A 12 -27.63 -40.11 8.51
C ALA A 12 -26.86 -40.30 7.19
N THR A 13 -27.51 -39.98 6.08
CA THR A 13 -26.83 -39.86 4.79
C THR A 13 -25.91 -38.66 4.88
N PHE A 14 -24.62 -38.89 5.13
CA PHE A 14 -23.58 -37.90 4.87
C PHE A 14 -23.55 -37.68 3.36
N ALA A 15 -24.13 -36.57 2.92
CA ALA A 15 -23.94 -36.07 1.57
C ALA A 15 -22.50 -35.56 1.46
N SER A 16 -21.56 -36.48 1.18
CA SER A 16 -20.23 -36.13 0.71
C SER A 16 -20.42 -35.60 -0.72
N GLY A 17 -20.59 -34.29 -0.88
CA GLY A 17 -20.43 -33.67 -2.20
C GLY A 17 -19.05 -34.07 -2.72
N VAL A 18 -18.99 -34.64 -3.93
CA VAL A 18 -17.74 -35.12 -4.54
C VAL A 18 -16.73 -33.97 -4.48
N PRO A 19 -15.70 -34.04 -3.61
CA PRO A 19 -14.68 -33.01 -3.62
C PRO A 19 -13.86 -33.26 -4.89
N VAL A 20 -13.74 -32.23 -5.72
CA VAL A 20 -12.69 -32.21 -6.75
C VAL A 20 -11.37 -32.17 -5.98
N ASP A 21 -10.74 -33.33 -5.77
CA ASP A 21 -9.45 -33.47 -5.07
C ASP A 21 -8.31 -33.10 -6.03
N ASN A 22 -8.42 -31.92 -6.64
CA ASN A 22 -7.37 -31.33 -7.45
C ASN A 22 -7.29 -29.83 -7.16
N GLY A 23 -6.11 -29.28 -7.35
CA GLY A 23 -5.82 -27.89 -7.05
C GLY A 23 -4.42 -27.52 -7.50
N VAL A 24 -4.16 -26.21 -7.53
CA VAL A 24 -2.84 -25.67 -7.84
C VAL A 24 -1.89 -25.92 -6.66
N GLU A 25 -0.73 -26.50 -6.95
CA GLU A 25 0.35 -26.73 -6.01
C GLU A 25 1.34 -25.55 -6.05
N GLY A 26 1.41 -24.79 -4.95
CA GLY A 26 2.28 -23.62 -4.84
C GLY A 26 1.79 -22.40 -5.63
N ASP A 27 2.74 -21.50 -5.92
CA ASP A 27 2.53 -20.32 -6.75
C ASP A 27 2.84 -20.64 -8.22
N PRO A 28 2.11 -20.02 -9.18
CA PRO A 28 2.35 -20.24 -10.60
C PRO A 28 3.70 -19.67 -11.06
N GLU A 29 4.32 -20.34 -12.01
CA GLU A 29 5.54 -19.87 -12.66
C GLU A 29 5.18 -18.90 -13.79
N ILE A 30 5.80 -17.71 -13.79
CA ILE A 30 5.46 -16.61 -14.70
C ILE A 30 6.69 -16.24 -15.50
N GLU A 31 6.58 -16.36 -16.83
CA GLU A 31 7.63 -15.97 -17.77
C GLU A 31 7.19 -14.71 -18.55
N CYS A 32 7.79 -13.57 -18.21
CA CYS A 32 7.54 -12.29 -18.87
C CYS A 32 8.41 -12.15 -20.13
N GLY A 33 7.92 -12.64 -21.28
CA GLY A 33 8.61 -12.52 -22.57
C GLY A 33 8.55 -11.12 -23.20
N PRO A 34 9.26 -10.86 -24.31
CA PRO A 34 9.24 -9.57 -25.00
C PRO A 34 7.95 -9.30 -25.79
N THR A 35 7.18 -10.35 -26.11
CA THR A 35 5.96 -10.26 -26.95
C THR A 35 4.71 -10.90 -26.31
N SER A 36 4.89 -11.77 -25.31
CA SER A 36 3.81 -12.45 -24.58
C SER A 36 4.20 -12.75 -23.14
N ILE A 37 3.21 -13.01 -22.29
CA ILE A 37 3.38 -13.54 -20.93
C ILE A 37 2.96 -15.01 -20.95
N THR A 38 3.83 -15.90 -20.49
CA THR A 38 3.50 -17.32 -20.31
C THR A 38 3.34 -17.61 -18.83
N VAL A 39 2.30 -18.36 -18.49
CA VAL A 39 1.94 -18.70 -17.12
C VAL A 39 1.77 -20.21 -17.02
N ASN A 40 2.51 -20.84 -16.12
CA ASN A 40 2.47 -22.28 -15.90
C ASN A 40 1.93 -22.57 -14.49
N PHE A 41 0.90 -23.40 -14.42
CA PHE A 41 0.30 -23.88 -13.18
C PHE A 41 0.65 -25.35 -12.98
N ASN A 42 1.26 -25.67 -11.84
CA ASN A 42 1.44 -27.05 -11.43
C ASN A 42 0.21 -27.51 -10.65
N THR A 43 -0.39 -28.64 -11.04
CA THR A 43 -1.58 -29.20 -10.39
C THR A 43 -1.26 -30.55 -9.73
N ARG A 44 -1.92 -30.82 -8.60
CA ARG A 44 -1.69 -32.05 -7.82
C ARG A 44 -1.97 -33.33 -8.63
N ASN A 45 -3.06 -33.32 -9.38
CA ASN A 45 -3.50 -34.40 -10.27
C ASN A 45 -3.57 -33.87 -11.71
N PRO A 46 -3.63 -34.75 -12.74
CA PRO A 46 -3.82 -34.32 -14.12
C PRO A 46 -4.94 -33.29 -14.24
N PHE A 47 -4.61 -32.14 -14.81
CA PHE A 47 -5.53 -31.03 -15.00
C PHE A 47 -6.55 -31.41 -16.08
N GLU A 48 -7.81 -31.11 -15.78
CA GLU A 48 -8.92 -31.22 -16.72
C GLU A 48 -9.83 -30.01 -16.48
N GLY A 49 -9.79 -29.05 -17.38
CA GLY A 49 -10.50 -27.80 -17.23
C GLY A 49 -9.93 -26.72 -18.12
N HIS A 50 -10.11 -25.47 -17.69
CA HIS A 50 -9.84 -24.30 -18.53
C HIS A 50 -8.95 -23.30 -17.79
N VAL A 51 -7.94 -22.77 -18.49
CA VAL A 51 -7.16 -21.62 -18.04
C VAL A 51 -7.48 -20.44 -18.94
N TYR A 52 -7.91 -19.31 -18.40
CA TYR A 52 -8.38 -18.19 -19.22
C TYR A 52 -8.18 -16.82 -18.57
N VAL A 53 -8.22 -15.76 -19.38
CA VAL A 53 -8.19 -14.39 -18.88
C VAL A 53 -9.56 -13.97 -18.37
N LYS A 54 -9.60 -13.40 -17.16
CA LYS A 54 -10.84 -12.93 -16.53
C LYS A 54 -11.60 -11.95 -17.44
N GLY A 55 -12.84 -12.29 -17.78
CA GLY A 55 -13.70 -11.47 -18.64
C GLY A 55 -13.55 -11.73 -20.15
N LEU A 56 -12.71 -12.68 -20.54
CA LEU A 56 -12.44 -13.07 -21.93
C LEU A 56 -12.57 -14.59 -22.13
N TYR A 57 -13.47 -15.24 -21.39
CA TYR A 57 -13.68 -16.69 -21.49
C TYR A 57 -14.21 -17.14 -22.85
N ASP A 58 -15.01 -16.30 -23.50
CA ASP A 58 -15.60 -16.58 -24.82
C ASP A 58 -14.62 -16.42 -25.98
N ASP A 59 -13.41 -15.91 -25.71
CA ASP A 59 -12.35 -15.75 -26.71
C ASP A 59 -11.37 -16.92 -26.61
N ASP A 60 -11.42 -17.82 -27.60
CA ASP A 60 -10.55 -19.00 -27.67
C ASP A 60 -9.05 -18.62 -27.76
N ALA A 61 -8.70 -17.40 -28.19
CA ALA A 61 -7.31 -16.95 -28.18
C ALA A 61 -6.79 -16.61 -26.78
N CYS A 62 -7.70 -16.43 -25.82
CA CYS A 62 -7.42 -16.04 -24.43
C CYS A 62 -7.80 -17.12 -23.42
N ARG A 63 -8.06 -18.33 -23.92
CA ARG A 63 -8.41 -19.53 -23.18
C ARG A 63 -7.55 -20.70 -23.66
N ASN A 64 -7.04 -21.50 -22.73
CA ASN A 64 -6.43 -22.78 -23.01
C ASN A 64 -7.23 -23.87 -22.30
N ASP A 65 -7.81 -24.75 -23.12
CA ASP A 65 -8.56 -25.93 -22.68
C ASP A 65 -7.58 -27.12 -22.69
N GLU A 66 -6.73 -27.19 -21.67
CA GLU A 66 -5.72 -28.24 -21.53
C GLU A 66 -6.23 -29.39 -20.66
N GLY A 67 -5.94 -30.63 -21.08
CA GLY A 67 -6.41 -31.84 -20.42
C GLY A 67 -5.34 -32.93 -20.33
N GLY A 68 -5.27 -33.63 -19.19
CA GLY A 68 -4.51 -34.87 -19.02
C GLY A 68 -3.03 -34.72 -18.65
N ARG A 69 -2.53 -33.48 -18.46
CA ARG A 69 -1.18 -33.20 -17.94
C ARG A 69 -1.26 -32.59 -16.54
N GLN A 70 -0.23 -32.79 -15.72
CA GLN A 70 -0.12 -32.15 -14.39
C GLN A 70 0.33 -30.68 -14.44
N VAL A 71 0.49 -30.13 -15.64
CA VAL A 71 0.86 -28.73 -15.86
C VAL A 71 -0.16 -28.14 -16.83
N ALA A 72 -0.75 -27.02 -16.44
CA ALA A 72 -1.64 -26.24 -17.28
C ALA A 72 -0.94 -24.92 -17.63
N ALA A 73 -0.83 -24.58 -18.92
CA ALA A 73 -0.13 -23.39 -19.36
C ALA A 73 -1.03 -22.46 -20.20
N ILE A 74 -0.79 -21.16 -20.12
CA ILE A 74 -1.39 -20.19 -21.05
C ILE A 74 -0.35 -19.15 -21.48
N SER A 75 -0.31 -18.85 -22.78
CA SER A 75 0.51 -17.76 -23.33
C SER A 75 -0.38 -16.63 -23.81
N LEU A 76 -0.13 -15.43 -23.29
CA LEU A 76 -0.95 -14.24 -23.49
C LEU A 76 -0.17 -13.20 -24.29
N PRO A 77 -0.45 -13.03 -25.59
CA PRO A 77 0.18 -11.99 -26.41
C PRO A 77 -0.23 -10.58 -25.95
N PHE A 78 0.65 -9.59 -26.01
CA PHE A 78 0.34 -8.21 -25.57
C PHE A 78 -0.68 -7.47 -26.44
N GLY A 79 -0.88 -7.92 -27.68
CA GLY A 79 -1.79 -7.30 -28.64
C GLY A 79 -3.23 -7.80 -28.54
N SER A 80 -3.45 -8.91 -27.84
CA SER A 80 -4.76 -9.56 -27.65
C SER A 80 -5.04 -9.72 -26.14
N CYS A 81 -6.23 -10.19 -25.78
CA CYS A 81 -6.57 -10.53 -24.40
C CYS A 81 -6.61 -9.39 -23.35
N ASN A 82 -6.88 -8.14 -23.78
CA ASN A 82 -7.06 -6.95 -22.91
C ASN A 82 -6.04 -6.81 -21.77
N VAL A 83 -4.77 -7.13 -22.07
CA VAL A 83 -3.70 -6.99 -21.09
C VAL A 83 -3.51 -5.50 -20.74
N ALA A 84 -3.65 -5.15 -19.46
CA ALA A 84 -3.62 -3.77 -19.02
C ALA A 84 -2.18 -3.25 -18.94
N ARG A 85 -1.87 -2.21 -19.74
CA ARG A 85 -0.53 -1.59 -19.82
C ARG A 85 -0.54 -0.23 -19.13
N THR A 86 0.29 -0.06 -18.12
CA THR A 86 0.44 1.18 -17.37
C THR A 86 1.89 1.65 -17.43
N ARG A 87 2.11 2.89 -17.86
CA ARG A 87 3.46 3.49 -17.84
C ARG A 87 3.82 3.92 -16.42
N SER A 88 5.00 3.53 -15.96
CA SER A 88 5.60 3.98 -14.71
C SER A 88 6.67 5.02 -15.00
N LEU A 89 6.68 6.09 -14.22
CA LEU A 89 7.67 7.18 -14.35
C LEU A 89 8.86 6.98 -13.39
N ASN A 90 8.71 6.18 -12.34
CA ASN A 90 9.77 5.90 -11.37
C ASN A 90 9.58 4.52 -10.68
N PRO A 91 10.42 3.50 -10.96
CA PRO A 91 11.41 3.47 -12.05
C PRO A 91 10.72 3.61 -13.42
N ARG A 92 11.43 4.19 -14.40
CA ARG A 92 10.92 4.35 -15.77
C ARG A 92 10.72 2.98 -16.40
N GLY A 93 9.52 2.73 -16.90
CA GLY A 93 9.19 1.44 -17.49
C GLY A 93 7.71 1.26 -17.74
N ILE A 94 7.35 0.08 -18.20
CA ILE A 94 5.97 -0.30 -18.51
C ILE A 94 5.58 -1.48 -17.62
N SER A 95 4.55 -1.30 -16.81
CA SER A 95 3.92 -2.40 -16.09
C SER A 95 2.77 -2.96 -16.92
N ILE A 96 2.82 -4.26 -17.16
CA ILE A 96 1.82 -5.04 -17.89
C ILE A 96 1.15 -5.95 -16.88
N SER A 97 -0.18 -5.87 -16.76
CA SER A 97 -0.93 -6.66 -15.79
C SER A 97 -2.15 -7.34 -16.42
N THR A 98 -2.43 -8.57 -15.98
CA THR A 98 -3.60 -9.35 -16.40
C THR A 98 -4.08 -10.24 -15.25
N THR A 99 -5.33 -10.70 -15.31
CA THR A 99 -5.87 -11.65 -14.32
C THR A 99 -6.20 -12.95 -15.01
N VAL A 100 -5.53 -14.02 -14.60
CA VAL A 100 -5.72 -15.37 -15.16
C VAL A 100 -6.49 -16.21 -14.15
N VAL A 101 -7.47 -16.96 -14.64
CA VAL A 101 -8.31 -17.86 -13.85
C VAL A 101 -8.04 -19.28 -14.30
N ILE A 102 -7.79 -20.18 -13.35
CA ILE A 102 -7.72 -21.62 -13.57
C ILE A 102 -8.98 -22.26 -12.99
N SER A 103 -9.73 -22.96 -13.84
CA SER A 103 -10.93 -23.70 -13.50
C SER A 103 -10.70 -25.19 -13.66
N PHE A 104 -11.12 -25.97 -12.66
CA PHE A 104 -11.01 -27.45 -12.66
C PHE A 104 -12.31 -28.14 -13.10
N HIS A 105 -13.31 -27.40 -13.57
CA HIS A 105 -14.56 -27.98 -14.03
C HIS A 105 -14.96 -27.40 -15.41
N PRO A 106 -15.34 -28.27 -16.37
CA PRO A 106 -15.50 -27.86 -17.77
C PRO A 106 -16.71 -26.94 -18.04
N LEU A 107 -17.70 -26.91 -17.14
CA LEU A 107 -18.95 -26.15 -17.32
C LEU A 107 -19.23 -25.09 -16.25
N PHE A 108 -18.53 -25.11 -15.11
CA PHE A 108 -18.89 -24.30 -13.94
C PHE A 108 -17.65 -23.87 -13.19
N VAL A 109 -17.72 -22.70 -12.55
CA VAL A 109 -16.67 -22.28 -11.61
C VAL A 109 -16.95 -22.92 -10.25
N THR A 110 -15.96 -23.59 -9.68
CA THR A 110 -16.06 -24.35 -8.43
C THR A 110 -15.23 -23.73 -7.32
N LYS A 111 -15.37 -24.26 -6.09
CA LYS A 111 -14.63 -23.77 -4.90
C LYS A 111 -13.12 -23.91 -5.02
N VAL A 112 -12.63 -24.82 -5.87
CA VAL A 112 -11.18 -25.08 -6.04
C VAL A 112 -10.53 -24.17 -7.08
N ASP A 113 -11.33 -23.39 -7.80
CA ASP A 113 -10.84 -22.48 -8.83
C ASP A 113 -10.18 -21.25 -8.23
N ARG A 114 -9.16 -20.73 -8.91
CA ARG A 114 -8.35 -19.62 -8.41
C ARG A 114 -8.13 -18.58 -9.50
N ALA A 115 -8.05 -17.32 -9.08
CA ALA A 115 -7.73 -16.19 -9.92
C ALA A 115 -6.43 -15.54 -9.46
N TYR A 116 -5.48 -15.38 -10.35
CA TYR A 116 -4.17 -14.81 -10.10
C TYR A 116 -4.02 -13.50 -10.88
N ARG A 117 -3.67 -12.42 -10.17
CA ARG A 117 -3.33 -11.15 -10.81
C ARG A 117 -1.83 -11.12 -11.07
N ILE A 118 -1.48 -11.22 -12.34
CA ILE A 118 -0.10 -11.28 -12.82
C ILE A 118 0.32 -9.88 -13.23
N GLN A 119 1.54 -9.48 -12.84
CA GLN A 119 2.10 -8.18 -13.13
C GLN A 119 3.59 -8.31 -13.50
N CYS A 120 3.89 -8.05 -14.77
CA CYS A 120 5.26 -7.96 -15.29
C CYS A 120 5.67 -6.48 -15.37
N PHE A 121 6.89 -6.15 -14.99
CA PHE A 121 7.43 -4.80 -15.11
C PHE A 121 8.66 -4.79 -16.02
N TYR A 122 8.56 -4.06 -17.13
CA TYR A 122 9.63 -3.89 -18.11
C TYR A 122 10.28 -2.54 -17.88
N MET A 123 11.51 -2.56 -17.35
CA MET A 123 12.30 -1.35 -17.13
C MET A 123 12.80 -0.77 -18.46
N GLU A 124 12.63 0.54 -18.62
CA GLU A 124 13.22 1.29 -19.73
C GLU A 124 14.61 1.73 -19.27
N ALA A 125 15.65 1.04 -19.77
CA ALA A 125 17.04 1.40 -19.49
C ALA A 125 17.61 2.17 -20.68
N ASP A 126 18.05 3.41 -20.46
CA ASP A 126 19.01 4.08 -21.34
C ASP A 126 20.38 3.42 -21.13
N LYS A 127 20.58 2.25 -21.76
CA LYS A 127 21.92 1.68 -21.87
C LYS A 127 22.63 2.38 -23.02
N THR A 128 23.52 3.31 -22.71
CA THR A 128 24.56 3.74 -23.65
C THR A 128 25.39 2.51 -24.02
N VAL A 129 25.32 2.10 -25.29
CA VAL A 129 26.10 0.99 -25.83
C VAL A 129 27.55 1.47 -25.91
N ASP A 130 28.32 1.19 -24.87
CA ASP A 130 29.76 1.37 -24.89
C ASP A 130 30.39 0.10 -25.49
N THR A 131 30.96 0.23 -26.68
CA THR A 131 31.71 -0.85 -27.32
C THR A 131 33.14 -0.78 -26.80
N GLN A 132 33.62 -1.79 -26.06
CA GLN A 132 35.04 -2.18 -26.04
C GLN A 132 35.31 -3.46 -25.21
N ILE A 133 35.85 -4.46 -25.92
CA ILE A 133 36.91 -5.43 -25.60
C ILE A 133 37.01 -5.98 -24.16
N GLU A 134 36.90 -7.32 -24.05
CA GLU A 134 37.07 -8.11 -22.82
C GLU A 134 38.46 -7.98 -22.18
N VAL A 135 38.47 -7.72 -20.86
CA VAL A 135 39.47 -8.21 -19.91
C VAL A 135 38.73 -8.61 -18.64
N SER A 136 38.98 -9.83 -18.14
CA SER A 136 38.31 -10.40 -16.98
C SER A 136 38.58 -9.59 -15.70
N GLU A 137 37.58 -8.88 -15.19
CA GLU A 137 37.59 -8.27 -13.85
C GLU A 137 36.53 -8.91 -12.95
N ILE A 138 36.85 -8.97 -11.66
CA ILE A 138 36.08 -9.61 -10.57
C ILE A 138 34.60 -9.21 -10.67
N THR A 139 33.71 -10.20 -10.78
CA THR A 139 32.26 -9.99 -10.75
C THR A 139 31.86 -9.40 -9.41
N THR A 140 31.66 -8.09 -9.34
CA THR A 140 31.00 -7.45 -8.20
C THR A 140 29.54 -7.88 -8.24
N ALA A 141 29.16 -8.78 -7.33
CA ALA A 141 27.76 -9.14 -7.15
C ALA A 141 26.99 -7.88 -6.76
N LEU A 142 26.11 -7.37 -7.64
CA LEU A 142 25.22 -6.28 -7.31
C LEU A 142 24.19 -6.78 -6.31
N ARG A 143 24.47 -6.55 -5.01
CA ARG A 143 23.53 -6.76 -3.93
C ARG A 143 22.61 -5.54 -3.88
N SER A 144 21.49 -5.57 -4.59
CA SER A 144 20.45 -4.57 -4.43
C SER A 144 19.69 -4.87 -3.14
N GLU A 145 19.97 -4.11 -2.08
CA GLU A 145 19.21 -4.16 -0.84
C GLU A 145 18.01 -3.21 -0.97
N VAL A 146 16.80 -3.75 -0.85
CA VAL A 146 15.58 -2.95 -0.86
C VAL A 146 15.44 -2.33 0.53
N ILE A 147 15.76 -1.04 0.66
CA ILE A 147 15.58 -0.32 1.92
C ILE A 147 14.08 -0.01 2.09
N PRO A 148 13.40 -0.55 3.11
CA PRO A 148 11.99 -0.27 3.34
C PRO A 148 11.78 1.20 3.73
N MET A 149 10.63 1.77 3.35
CA MET A 149 10.28 3.12 3.76
C MET A 149 9.94 3.18 5.27
N PRO A 150 10.27 4.29 5.95
CA PRO A 150 10.04 4.42 7.38
C PRO A 150 8.55 4.48 7.71
N LEU A 151 8.18 3.90 8.85
CA LEU A 151 6.84 4.00 9.42
C LEU A 151 6.78 5.23 10.33
N CYS A 152 5.89 6.17 10.04
CA CYS A 152 5.69 7.35 10.86
C CYS A 152 4.55 7.14 11.87
N ARG A 153 4.59 7.92 12.96
CA ARG A 153 3.56 8.01 13.99
C ARG A 153 3.44 9.44 14.52
N TYR A 154 2.19 9.88 14.69
CA TYR A 154 1.81 11.15 15.26
C TYR A 154 1.11 10.95 16.61
N GLU A 155 1.64 11.59 17.64
CA GLU A 155 1.20 11.44 19.03
C GLU A 155 1.08 12.81 19.70
N ILE A 156 0.14 12.93 20.63
CA ILE A 156 0.02 14.09 21.52
C ILE A 156 0.40 13.64 22.93
N LEU A 157 1.38 14.32 23.52
CA LEU A 157 1.93 14.01 24.83
C LEU A 157 1.51 15.05 25.86
N ASP A 158 1.45 14.66 27.13
CA ASP A 158 1.16 15.59 28.22
C ASP A 158 2.35 16.51 28.53
N GLY A 159 2.16 17.82 28.38
CA GLY A 159 3.15 18.86 28.66
C GLY A 159 4.32 18.92 27.67
N ASN A 160 5.25 17.96 27.76
CA ASN A 160 6.60 18.06 27.19
C ASN A 160 6.95 16.90 26.23
N PRO A 161 8.10 16.95 25.52
CA PRO A 161 8.50 15.91 24.55
C PRO A 161 8.68 14.49 25.11
N THR A 162 8.85 14.38 26.43
CA THR A 162 9.01 13.12 27.17
C THR A 162 7.73 12.69 27.90
N GLY A 163 6.63 13.45 27.72
CA GLY A 163 5.35 13.13 28.32
C GLY A 163 4.75 11.83 27.77
N GLU A 164 3.77 11.31 28.50
CA GLU A 164 3.02 10.12 28.08
C GLU A 164 1.96 10.49 27.03
N PRO A 165 1.68 9.60 26.05
CA PRO A 165 0.63 9.82 25.07
C PRO A 165 -0.76 9.93 25.73
N ILE A 166 -1.48 11.00 25.43
CA ILE A 166 -2.81 11.26 25.97
C ILE A 166 -3.91 11.07 24.92
N ARG A 167 -5.05 10.55 25.38
CA ARG A 167 -6.29 10.43 24.57
C ARG A 167 -7.39 11.38 25.02
N PHE A 168 -7.24 11.91 26.23
CA PHE A 168 -8.17 12.81 26.88
C PHE A 168 -7.40 14.06 27.31
N ALA A 169 -7.94 15.23 27.03
CA ALA A 169 -7.31 16.48 27.43
C ALA A 169 -8.36 17.55 27.74
N VAL A 170 -8.00 18.49 28.61
CA VAL A 170 -8.87 19.62 28.97
C VAL A 170 -8.47 20.85 28.15
N ILE A 171 -9.44 21.70 27.81
CA ILE A 171 -9.18 22.96 27.10
C ILE A 171 -8.16 23.80 27.87
N GLY A 172 -7.14 24.28 27.16
CA GLY A 172 -6.04 25.06 27.74
C GLY A 172 -4.94 24.23 28.40
N GLN A 173 -5.06 22.89 28.44
CA GLN A 173 -3.97 22.01 28.87
C GLN A 173 -2.80 22.15 27.88
N GLN A 174 -1.59 22.30 28.43
CA GLN A 174 -0.35 22.31 27.65
C GLN A 174 -0.03 20.88 27.21
N VAL A 175 0.22 20.72 25.92
CA VAL A 175 0.53 19.42 25.29
C VAL A 175 1.68 19.57 24.31
N TYR A 176 2.30 18.44 23.99
CA TYR A 176 3.37 18.38 22.99
C TYR A 176 2.95 17.50 21.82
N HIS A 177 2.90 18.08 20.63
CA HIS A 177 2.67 17.35 19.39
C HIS A 177 3.98 16.73 18.93
N ARG A 178 4.00 15.42 18.69
CA ARG A 178 5.18 14.67 18.27
C ARG A 178 4.90 13.90 16.98
N TRP A 179 5.71 14.15 15.96
CA TRP A 179 5.79 13.35 14.75
C TRP A 179 7.11 12.60 14.75
N LYS A 180 7.06 11.27 14.68
CA LYS A 180 8.25 10.42 14.74
C LYS A 180 8.17 9.33 13.69
N CYS A 181 9.23 9.15 12.92
CA CYS A 181 9.37 8.07 11.96
C CYS A 181 10.44 7.07 12.38
N GLU A 182 10.16 5.78 12.18
CA GLU A 182 11.06 4.68 12.52
C GLU A 182 11.50 3.97 11.23
N SER A 183 12.82 3.80 11.09
CA SER A 183 13.50 3.22 9.94
C SER A 183 14.53 2.21 10.42
N GLU A 184 14.69 1.09 9.70
CA GLU A 184 15.81 0.16 9.90
C GLU A 184 17.13 0.75 9.33
N ALA A 185 17.03 1.58 8.28
CA ALA A 185 18.15 2.28 7.70
C ALA A 185 18.50 3.54 8.52
N VAL A 186 19.72 3.57 9.05
CA VAL A 186 20.26 4.67 9.86
C VAL A 186 20.70 5.82 8.96
N ASN A 187 20.36 7.07 9.32
CA ASN A 187 20.78 8.30 8.65
C ASN A 187 20.51 8.35 7.13
N THR A 188 19.54 7.57 6.65
CA THR A 188 19.22 7.48 5.21
C THR A 188 18.04 8.37 4.82
N PHE A 189 17.19 8.73 5.78
CA PHE A 189 15.96 9.45 5.52
C PHE A 189 15.85 10.73 6.35
N CYS A 190 15.22 11.73 5.75
CA CYS A 190 14.78 12.96 6.38
C CYS A 190 13.26 13.01 6.38
N ALA A 191 12.66 13.35 7.51
CA ALA A 191 11.23 13.59 7.62
C ALA A 191 10.96 15.09 7.74
N VAL A 192 9.99 15.57 6.98
CA VAL A 192 9.44 16.93 7.06
C VAL A 192 7.93 16.83 7.11
N VAL A 193 7.31 17.46 8.10
CA VAL A 193 5.84 17.55 8.16
C VAL A 193 5.41 18.55 7.09
N HIS A 194 4.66 18.06 6.10
CA HIS A 194 4.28 18.84 4.93
C HIS A 194 3.08 19.71 5.21
N SER A 195 1.96 19.13 5.67
CA SER A 195 0.70 19.84 5.94
C SER A 195 -0.14 19.10 6.97
N CYS A 196 -0.95 19.83 7.76
CA CYS A 196 -1.84 19.24 8.76
C CYS A 196 -3.19 19.91 8.79
N PHE A 197 -4.22 19.10 9.01
CA PHE A 197 -5.61 19.47 9.10
C PHE A 197 -6.21 18.96 10.40
N VAL A 198 -7.20 19.69 10.92
CA VAL A 198 -7.99 19.29 12.07
C VAL A 198 -9.43 19.13 11.63
N ASP A 199 -9.99 17.94 11.80
CA ASP A 199 -11.37 17.59 11.47
C ASP A 199 -12.21 17.49 12.75
N ASP A 200 -13.48 17.88 12.63
CA ASP A 200 -14.50 17.80 13.68
C ASP A 200 -15.28 16.45 13.66
N GLY A 201 -14.98 15.59 12.68
CA GLY A 201 -15.61 14.30 12.46
C GLY A 201 -16.90 14.35 11.63
N ASN A 202 -17.34 15.54 11.20
CA ASN A 202 -18.44 15.75 10.25
C ASN A 202 -17.96 16.31 8.90
N GLY A 203 -16.64 16.34 8.68
CA GLY A 203 -16.03 16.75 7.41
C GLY A 203 -15.73 18.24 7.29
N ASP A 204 -15.91 19.02 8.37
CA ASP A 204 -15.40 20.38 8.46
C ASP A 204 -13.92 20.32 8.88
N THR A 205 -13.02 20.66 7.95
CA THR A 205 -11.57 20.63 8.20
C THR A 205 -10.98 22.05 8.26
N ILE A 206 -10.05 22.26 9.17
CA ILE A 206 -9.26 23.49 9.27
C ILE A 206 -7.79 23.14 9.05
N GLN A 207 -7.15 23.86 8.13
CA GLN A 207 -5.72 23.71 7.89
C GLN A 207 -4.93 24.50 8.94
N ILE A 208 -4.03 23.81 9.65
CA ILE A 208 -3.18 24.40 10.70
C ILE A 208 -1.71 24.54 10.27
N LEU A 209 -1.27 23.71 9.31
CA LEU A 209 0.03 23.79 8.66
C LEU A 209 -0.17 23.88 7.14
N ASN A 210 0.49 24.84 6.48
CA ASN A 210 0.46 25.01 5.03
C ASN A 210 1.18 23.84 4.31
N GLU A 211 1.31 23.85 2.98
CA GLU A 211 2.03 22.79 2.22
C GLU A 211 3.57 22.83 2.38
N GLU A 212 4.10 23.91 2.94
CA GLU A 212 5.54 24.09 3.13
C GLU A 212 5.99 23.61 4.52
N GLY A 213 5.06 23.14 5.36
CA GLY A 213 5.32 22.74 6.75
C GLY A 213 5.34 23.90 7.75
N CYS A 214 4.79 25.06 7.38
CA CYS A 214 4.74 26.26 8.20
C CYS A 214 3.38 26.46 8.89
N ALA A 215 3.43 26.88 10.15
CA ALA A 215 2.23 27.08 10.95
C ALA A 215 1.44 28.29 10.44
N LEU A 216 0.12 28.16 10.44
CA LEU A 216 -0.79 29.21 9.97
C LEU A 216 -1.34 30.06 11.12
N ASP A 217 -1.47 29.50 12.33
CA ASP A 217 -2.06 30.19 13.47
C ASP A 217 -1.34 29.88 14.77
N LYS A 218 -0.65 30.90 15.32
CA LYS A 218 0.11 30.83 16.57
C LYS A 218 -0.70 30.41 17.80
N TYR A 219 -2.03 30.57 17.77
CA TYR A 219 -2.90 30.18 18.87
C TYR A 219 -3.26 28.69 18.84
N LEU A 220 -3.10 28.04 17.69
CA LEU A 220 -3.39 26.62 17.52
C LEU A 220 -2.10 25.79 17.55
N LEU A 221 -1.09 26.22 16.81
CA LEU A 221 0.21 25.54 16.71
C LEU A 221 1.28 26.54 16.24
N ASN A 222 2.45 26.50 16.84
CA ASN A 222 3.60 27.28 16.38
C ASN A 222 4.41 26.52 15.31
N ASN A 223 5.41 27.18 14.71
CA ASN A 223 6.31 26.53 13.74
C ASN A 223 6.99 25.32 14.37
N LEU A 224 7.07 24.20 13.64
CA LEU A 224 7.58 22.95 14.17
C LEU A 224 9.09 22.98 14.39
N GLU A 225 9.54 22.36 15.48
CA GLU A 225 10.95 22.13 15.77
C GLU A 225 11.36 20.72 15.36
N TYR A 226 12.57 20.57 14.82
CA TYR A 226 13.08 19.29 14.31
C TYR A 226 14.30 18.85 15.15
N PRO A 227 14.09 18.22 16.32
CA PRO A 227 15.19 17.79 17.18
C PRO A 227 16.02 16.64 16.57
N ALA A 228 15.49 15.91 15.58
CA ALA A 228 16.23 14.86 14.87
C ALA A 228 15.78 14.73 13.40
N ASP A 229 16.52 13.97 12.60
CA ASP A 229 16.25 13.77 11.17
C ASP A 229 14.84 13.24 10.87
N LEU A 230 14.37 12.32 11.72
CA LEU A 230 13.07 11.64 11.62
C LEU A 230 12.10 12.05 12.73
N MET A 231 12.32 13.20 13.38
CA MET A 231 11.48 13.66 14.49
C MET A 231 11.19 15.15 14.38
N ALA A 232 9.92 15.50 14.52
CA ALA A 232 9.44 16.86 14.66
C ALA A 232 8.54 16.97 15.89
N GLY A 233 8.48 18.15 16.50
CA GLY A 233 7.50 18.40 17.53
C GLY A 233 7.36 19.86 17.90
N GLN A 234 6.28 20.15 18.61
CA GLN A 234 5.96 21.50 19.06
C GLN A 234 5.01 21.49 20.26
N GLU A 235 5.22 22.43 21.17
CA GLU A 235 4.32 22.71 22.29
C GLU A 235 3.09 23.51 21.81
N ALA A 236 1.92 23.12 22.30
CA ALA A 236 0.65 23.78 22.01
C ALA A 236 -0.29 23.70 23.22
N HIS A 237 -1.41 24.42 23.14
CA HIS A 237 -2.49 24.32 24.12
C HIS A 237 -3.71 23.67 23.46
N ILE A 238 -4.40 22.82 24.21
CA ILE A 238 -5.58 22.13 23.70
C ILE A 238 -6.72 23.13 23.47
N TYR A 239 -7.29 23.07 22.27
CA TYR A 239 -8.45 23.83 21.82
C TYR A 239 -9.57 22.88 21.38
N LYS A 240 -10.72 23.44 20.98
CA LYS A 240 -11.83 22.66 20.41
C LYS A 240 -12.72 23.48 19.50
N TYR A 241 -13.47 22.78 18.64
CA TYR A 241 -14.62 23.38 17.94
C TYR A 241 -15.76 23.67 18.93
N ALA A 242 -16.55 24.70 18.63
CA ALA A 242 -17.80 24.95 19.35
C ALA A 242 -18.73 23.73 19.21
N ASP A 243 -19.36 23.31 20.30
CA ASP A 243 -20.30 22.18 20.37
C ASP A 243 -19.77 20.80 19.94
N ARG A 244 -18.44 20.65 19.79
CA ARG A 244 -17.79 19.34 19.53
C ARG A 244 -16.96 18.89 20.74
N SER A 245 -16.83 17.58 20.87
CA SER A 245 -16.09 16.92 21.97
C SER A 245 -14.88 16.11 21.49
N GLN A 246 -14.60 16.10 20.18
CA GLN A 246 -13.49 15.33 19.60
C GLN A 246 -12.79 16.17 18.53
N LEU A 247 -11.48 15.98 18.41
CA LEU A 247 -10.64 16.52 17.36
C LEU A 247 -9.88 15.38 16.69
N PHE A 248 -9.85 15.41 15.36
CA PHE A 248 -9.08 14.48 14.55
C PHE A 248 -7.98 15.26 13.85
N TYR A 249 -6.73 14.90 14.12
CA TYR A 249 -5.58 15.51 13.46
C TYR A 249 -5.15 14.62 12.30
N GLN A 250 -5.08 15.20 11.11
CA GLN A 250 -4.67 14.56 9.87
C GLN A 250 -3.43 15.26 9.34
N CYS A 251 -2.27 14.60 9.44
CA CYS A 251 -1.00 15.16 9.01
C CYS A 251 -0.40 14.38 7.86
N GLN A 252 0.21 15.10 6.92
CA GLN A 252 0.99 14.57 5.82
C GLN A 252 2.48 14.76 6.11
N ILE A 253 3.24 13.68 6.08
CA ILE A 253 4.69 13.70 6.30
C ILE A 253 5.37 13.35 4.98
N LYS A 254 6.32 14.19 4.57
CA LYS A 254 7.17 13.99 3.39
C LYS A 254 8.49 13.38 3.84
N ILE A 255 8.82 12.23 3.25
CA ILE A 255 10.09 11.54 3.48
C ILE A 255 11.00 11.74 2.27
N THR A 256 12.24 12.18 2.51
CA THR A 256 13.28 12.33 1.48
C THR A 256 14.52 11.50 1.84
N ILE A 257 15.29 11.10 0.83
CA ILE A 257 16.57 10.42 1.04
C ILE A 257 17.62 11.48 1.38
N LYS A 258 18.37 11.23 2.45
CA LYS A 258 19.46 12.10 2.92
C LYS A 258 20.72 11.83 2.09
N GLU A 259 21.31 12.88 1.54
CA GLU A 259 22.61 12.76 0.87
C GLU A 259 23.74 12.56 1.91
N PRO A 260 24.78 11.77 1.60
CA PRO A 260 25.88 11.53 2.52
C PRO A 260 26.58 12.84 2.95
N GLY A 261 26.47 13.19 4.24
CA GLY A 261 27.10 14.38 4.80
C GLY A 261 26.32 15.70 4.65
N ALA A 262 25.12 15.66 4.07
CA ALA A 262 24.21 16.80 4.05
C ALA A 262 23.26 16.78 5.26
N ASP A 263 22.89 17.94 5.80
CA ASP A 263 21.82 18.04 6.80
C ASP A 263 20.44 18.04 6.13
N CYS A 264 19.42 17.60 6.87
CA CYS A 264 18.06 17.58 6.35
C CYS A 264 17.54 19.00 6.11
N GLU A 265 17.02 19.26 4.92
CA GLU A 265 16.36 20.53 4.60
C GLU A 265 15.15 20.76 5.51
N ARG A 266 15.10 21.92 6.17
CA ARG A 266 14.01 22.30 7.08
C ARG A 266 13.21 23.49 6.53
N PRO A 267 11.88 23.52 6.76
CA PRO A 267 11.05 24.66 6.40
C PRO A 267 11.58 25.96 7.01
N LYS A 268 11.68 27.01 6.19
CA LYS A 268 12.04 28.37 6.66
C LYS A 268 10.77 29.19 6.80
N CYS A 269 10.14 29.08 7.96
CA CYS A 269 8.86 29.71 8.23
C CYS A 269 9.06 31.06 8.91
N SER A 270 8.29 32.07 8.49
CA SER A 270 8.09 33.28 9.29
C SER A 270 7.24 32.96 10.51
N ASP A 271 7.30 33.81 11.54
CA ASP A 271 6.43 33.65 12.71
C ASP A 271 4.94 33.66 12.27
N PRO A 272 4.14 32.68 12.71
CA PRO A 272 2.74 32.59 12.32
C PRO A 272 1.97 33.82 12.83
N GLN A 273 1.16 34.41 11.93
CA GLN A 273 0.22 35.43 12.34
C GLN A 273 -0.94 34.78 13.13
N GLY A 274 -1.58 35.54 14.02
CA GLY A 274 -2.78 35.02 14.69
C GLY A 274 -3.95 34.94 13.72
N PHE A 275 -4.80 33.92 13.84
CA PHE A 275 -6.01 33.73 13.02
C PHE A 275 -5.75 33.43 11.53
N GLY A 276 -4.58 32.89 11.17
CA GLY A 276 -4.27 32.53 9.78
C GLY A 276 -4.79 31.15 9.33
N ALA A 277 -5.43 30.39 10.23
CA ALA A 277 -5.99 29.08 9.90
C ALA A 277 -7.16 29.21 8.91
N VAL A 278 -7.08 28.50 7.79
CA VAL A 278 -8.07 28.55 6.72
C VAL A 278 -8.99 27.33 6.79
N LYS A 279 -10.29 27.54 6.49
CA LYS A 279 -11.21 26.41 6.26
C LYS A 279 -10.71 25.63 5.05
N GLY A 280 -10.41 24.36 5.25
CA GLY A 280 -10.14 23.43 4.17
C GLY A 280 -11.41 23.28 3.34
N HIS A 281 -11.38 23.65 2.07
CA HIS A 281 -12.37 23.12 1.15
C HIS A 281 -12.07 21.63 0.99
N ALA A 282 -13.05 20.78 1.33
CA ALA A 282 -13.01 19.38 0.98
C ALA A 282 -13.02 19.25 -0.55
N GLU A 283 -11.87 19.40 -1.21
CA GLU A 283 -11.70 18.92 -2.56
C GLU A 283 -11.81 17.41 -2.51
N LYS A 284 -12.85 16.88 -3.17
CA LYS A 284 -12.93 15.46 -3.53
C LYS A 284 -11.57 15.05 -4.10
N PRO A 285 -11.03 13.88 -3.70
CA PRO A 285 -9.72 13.44 -4.17
C PRO A 285 -9.74 13.32 -5.69
N SER A 286 -9.18 14.33 -6.35
CA SER A 286 -8.85 14.31 -7.77
C SER A 286 -7.69 13.35 -7.92
N ARG A 287 -7.90 12.28 -8.69
CA ARG A 287 -6.92 11.27 -9.06
C ARG A 287 -5.76 11.91 -9.82
N ARG A 288 -4.79 12.49 -9.11
CA ARG A 288 -3.49 12.92 -9.64
C ARG A 288 -2.39 12.05 -9.06
N GLN A 289 -1.46 11.70 -9.94
CA GLN A 289 -0.42 10.70 -9.75
C GLN A 289 0.48 11.04 -8.56
N ALA A 290 0.63 10.07 -7.66
CA ALA A 290 1.58 10.09 -6.57
C ALA A 290 3.01 9.92 -7.12
N SER A 291 3.77 11.00 -7.10
CA SER A 291 5.23 10.98 -7.10
C SER A 291 5.71 11.80 -5.90
N ASN A 292 5.33 11.36 -4.71
CA ASN A 292 5.92 11.68 -3.40
C ASN A 292 5.33 10.69 -2.40
N SER A 293 6.18 10.06 -1.59
CA SER A 293 5.77 9.20 -0.48
C SER A 293 5.23 10.05 0.66
N THR A 294 3.98 10.49 0.51
CA THR A 294 3.25 11.23 1.53
C THR A 294 2.51 10.23 2.42
N THR A 295 3.00 10.01 3.63
CA THR A 295 2.27 9.22 4.63
C THR A 295 1.23 10.13 5.30
N THR A 296 -0.04 9.69 5.32
CA THR A 296 -1.13 10.39 6.01
C THR A 296 -1.43 9.67 7.31
N GLU A 297 -1.43 10.40 8.43
CA GLU A 297 -1.70 9.83 9.75
C GLU A 297 -2.84 10.55 10.46
N GLU A 298 -3.64 9.74 11.16
CA GLU A 298 -4.84 10.14 11.89
C GLU A 298 -4.73 9.78 13.37
N THR A 299 -4.83 10.78 14.24
CA THR A 299 -4.94 10.55 15.69
C THR A 299 -6.17 11.29 16.23
N CYS A 300 -7.00 10.54 16.97
CA CYS A 300 -8.21 11.05 17.62
C CYS A 300 -7.92 11.42 19.07
N CYS A 301 -8.18 12.67 19.43
CA CYS A 301 -8.23 13.11 20.82
C CYS A 301 -9.66 13.43 21.20
N ARG A 302 -10.09 12.87 22.34
CA ARG A 302 -11.37 13.18 22.96
C ARG A 302 -11.15 14.24 24.05
N LEU A 303 -12.11 15.13 24.20
CA LEU A 303 -12.13 16.17 25.22
C LEU A 303 -13.11 15.79 26.33
#